data_AF-A0A562RPX2-F1
#
_entry.id   AF-A0A562RPX2-F1
#
_cell.length_a   1.000
_cell.length_b   1.000
_cell.length_c   1.000
_cell.angle_alpha   90.00
_cell.angle_beta   90.00
_cell.angle_gamma   90.00
#
_symmetry.space_group_name_H-M   'P 1'
#
loop_
_entity.id
_entity.type
_entity.pdbx_description
1 polymer ?
#
loop_
_entity_poly.entity_id
_entity_poly.type
_entity_poly.pdbx_seq_one_letter_code
_entity_poly.pdbx_strand_id
1 'polypeptide(L)'
;MDIITTHKNADFDAVASMVAATLLYPGAVPVRPNDLNPNVKAFLSIHKDIFDTYLPKEAELDKVRRLIVVDTGSWARLDGHLRRLQKNKDLELILWDHHPEGDMQAQWTCREFMGATVTLLVRRLREQGMRLTPMQATLFLLGLYEDTGNLSFSSTKSEDALAAAYLLENRADLNVLSTFLRPVYGERQKEILFDMIQAGESAKVDVKGHRIAVSRMVIEGHVGNLSVVINMYREIMNVDAAFGVFTDLERQRTFVIGRSKTEDLNVGSIMRSLGGGGHPAAGSAMLDMVNPDAVVDQIMTLLEGNQQSSVQLSDLMSYPVTTVEASMPMERVWEVLEEKGCTGLPVVEDGVLTGVISRRDFRKIRKEAQKKSPVKAFMSRNIITIDPEKSPMEAAKVMVKHDIGRLPVIRDGKIIGIVSRSDAMRYFYDLLPD
;
A
#
# COMPACT_ATOMS: atom_id res chain seq x y z
N MET A 1 26.07 18.27 -27.97
CA MET A 1 26.27 17.56 -26.70
C MET A 1 25.03 16.74 -26.41
N ASP A 2 25.20 15.73 -25.58
CA ASP A 2 24.12 14.85 -25.17
C ASP A 2 23.87 15.14 -23.70
N ILE A 3 22.60 15.26 -23.31
CA ILE A 3 22.25 15.57 -21.93
C ILE A 3 21.30 14.52 -21.38
N ILE A 4 21.41 14.26 -20.08
CA ILE A 4 20.50 13.42 -19.32
C ILE A 4 19.75 14.33 -18.35
N THR A 5 18.43 14.21 -18.26
CA THR A 5 17.62 14.98 -17.30
C THR A 5 16.46 14.14 -16.76
N THR A 6 15.85 14.65 -15.70
CA THR A 6 14.64 14.11 -15.10
C THR A 6 13.62 15.23 -14.78
N HIS A 7 12.53 14.92 -14.09
CA HIS A 7 11.48 15.87 -13.73
C HIS A 7 11.89 16.84 -12.61
N LYS A 8 11.26 18.02 -12.60
CA LYS A 8 11.30 18.97 -11.48
C LYS A 8 10.81 18.34 -10.18
N ASN A 9 11.30 18.84 -9.05
CA ASN A 9 11.12 18.21 -7.74
C ASN A 9 11.61 16.75 -7.75
N ALA A 10 12.79 16.51 -8.33
CA ALA A 10 13.36 15.18 -8.47
C ALA A 10 13.57 14.51 -7.10
N ASP A 11 13.08 13.29 -6.97
CA ASP A 11 13.27 12.37 -5.87
C ASP A 11 14.50 11.46 -6.11
N PHE A 12 14.71 10.45 -5.27
CA PHE A 12 15.86 9.57 -5.42
C PHE A 12 15.76 8.70 -6.66
N ASP A 13 14.58 8.23 -7.08
CA ASP A 13 14.47 7.44 -8.30
C ASP A 13 14.88 8.27 -9.53
N ALA A 14 14.37 9.49 -9.62
CA ALA A 14 14.75 10.46 -10.65
C ALA A 14 16.27 10.71 -10.73
N VAL A 15 16.91 11.00 -9.59
CA VAL A 15 18.36 11.29 -9.56
C VAL A 15 19.20 10.02 -9.73
N ALA A 16 18.80 8.90 -9.15
CA ALA A 16 19.47 7.62 -9.30
C ALA A 16 19.45 7.17 -10.75
N SER A 17 18.29 7.25 -11.40
CA SER A 17 18.13 6.96 -12.82
C SER A 17 18.99 7.89 -13.69
N MET A 18 19.08 9.18 -13.33
CA MET A 18 19.93 10.13 -14.08
C MET A 18 21.40 9.73 -13.98
N VAL A 19 21.89 9.36 -12.80
CA VAL A 19 23.27 8.89 -12.60
C VAL A 19 23.49 7.54 -13.28
N ALA A 20 22.55 6.60 -13.20
CA ALA A 20 22.63 5.30 -13.89
C ALA A 20 22.70 5.47 -15.41
N ALA A 21 21.96 6.43 -15.97
CA ALA A 21 22.03 6.76 -17.39
C ALA A 21 23.42 7.30 -17.81
N THR A 22 24.17 7.99 -16.95
CA THR A 22 25.54 8.44 -17.30
C THR A 22 26.48 7.26 -17.59
N LEU A 23 26.22 6.11 -16.98
CA LEU A 23 26.97 4.88 -17.22
C LEU A 23 26.59 4.27 -18.58
N LEU A 24 25.30 4.25 -18.92
CA LEU A 24 24.79 3.70 -20.19
C LEU A 24 25.10 4.60 -21.40
N TYR A 25 25.24 5.91 -21.19
CA TYR A 25 25.52 6.90 -22.22
C TYR A 25 26.81 7.68 -21.88
N PRO A 26 27.99 7.06 -22.04
CA PRO A 26 29.27 7.71 -21.72
C PRO A 26 29.45 9.04 -22.45
N GLY A 27 29.83 10.08 -21.71
CA GLY A 27 30.01 11.44 -22.25
C GLY A 27 28.73 12.27 -22.33
N ALA A 28 27.56 11.71 -22.02
CA ALA A 28 26.36 12.51 -21.82
C ALA A 28 26.43 13.25 -20.48
N VAL A 29 25.97 14.50 -20.49
CA VAL A 29 26.07 15.41 -19.34
C VAL A 29 24.80 15.33 -18.50
N PRO A 30 24.87 14.92 -17.22
CA PRO A 30 23.70 14.91 -16.35
C PRO A 30 23.32 16.34 -15.93
N VAL A 31 22.19 16.82 -16.42
CA VAL A 31 21.63 18.13 -16.12
C VAL A 31 20.48 17.97 -15.13
N ARG A 32 20.75 18.31 -13.87
CA ARG A 32 19.82 18.17 -12.76
C ARG A 32 18.84 19.34 -12.73
N PRO A 33 17.54 19.13 -12.47
CA PRO A 33 16.59 20.23 -12.25
C PRO A 33 16.94 21.07 -11.01
N ASN A 34 16.50 22.33 -11.02
CA ASN A 34 16.73 23.24 -9.88
C ASN A 34 16.00 22.76 -8.62
N ASP A 35 14.74 22.36 -8.79
CA ASP A 35 13.89 21.89 -7.71
C ASP A 35 14.14 20.41 -7.45
N LEU A 36 14.54 20.09 -6.22
CA LEU A 36 14.76 18.74 -5.71
C LEU A 36 13.90 18.47 -4.49
N ASN A 37 13.55 17.20 -4.29
CA ASN A 37 13.08 16.72 -3.00
C ASN A 37 14.12 17.07 -1.90
N PRO A 38 13.70 17.55 -0.72
CA PRO A 38 14.61 17.91 0.38
C PRO A 38 15.63 16.82 0.76
N ASN A 39 15.22 15.54 0.76
CA ASN A 39 16.11 14.44 1.12
C ASN A 39 17.22 14.24 0.07
N VAL A 40 16.87 14.35 -1.20
CA VAL A 40 17.83 14.31 -2.32
C VAL A 40 18.77 15.50 -2.26
N LYS A 41 18.26 16.70 -1.96
CA LYS A 41 19.09 17.90 -1.79
C LYS A 41 20.11 17.74 -0.67
N ALA A 42 19.70 17.17 0.46
CA ALA A 42 20.57 16.88 1.59
C ALA A 42 21.61 15.79 1.25
N PHE A 43 21.19 14.73 0.57
CA PHE A 43 22.10 13.68 0.11
C PHE A 43 23.15 14.24 -0.83
N LEU A 44 22.73 14.93 -1.89
CA LEU A 44 23.65 15.51 -2.85
C LEU A 44 24.54 16.56 -2.22
N SER A 45 24.10 17.33 -1.21
CA SER A 45 24.97 18.33 -0.59
C SER A 45 26.17 17.73 0.15
N ILE A 46 26.05 16.49 0.62
CA ILE A 46 27.13 15.74 1.28
C ILE A 46 28.00 15.03 0.24
N HIS A 47 27.43 14.62 -0.90
CA HIS A 47 28.09 13.79 -1.91
C HIS A 47 28.38 14.52 -3.23
N LYS A 48 28.48 15.86 -3.22
CA LYS A 48 28.64 16.67 -4.44
C LYS A 48 29.87 16.28 -5.26
N ASP A 49 30.96 15.95 -4.58
CA ASP A 49 32.25 15.59 -5.22
C ASP A 49 32.24 14.19 -5.85
N ILE A 50 31.17 13.41 -5.62
CA ILE A 50 31.02 12.04 -6.16
C ILE A 50 30.09 12.04 -7.38
N PHE A 51 29.07 12.91 -7.38
CA PHE A 51 28.06 12.96 -8.42
C PHE A 51 28.11 14.32 -9.14
N ASP A 52 28.97 14.40 -10.15
CA ASP A 52 29.06 15.58 -11.01
C ASP A 52 27.74 15.79 -11.74
N THR A 53 27.04 16.89 -11.43
CA THR A 53 25.79 17.28 -12.07
C THR A 53 25.82 18.76 -12.44
N TYR A 54 25.20 19.09 -13.56
CA TYR A 54 25.11 20.45 -14.07
C TYR A 54 23.72 21.02 -13.80
N LEU A 55 23.64 22.33 -13.58
CA LEU A 55 22.38 23.05 -13.50
C LEU A 55 21.83 23.34 -14.90
N PRO A 56 20.51 23.53 -15.05
CA PRO A 56 19.90 23.75 -16.36
C PRO A 56 20.48 24.94 -17.12
N LYS A 57 20.85 26.00 -16.40
CA LYS A 57 21.44 27.22 -16.98
C LYS A 57 22.86 27.03 -17.51
N GLU A 58 23.56 25.97 -17.08
CA GLU A 58 24.91 25.64 -17.53
C GLU A 58 24.88 24.84 -18.84
N ALA A 59 23.70 24.35 -19.25
CA ALA A 59 23.52 23.63 -20.50
C ALA A 59 23.30 24.58 -21.68
N GLU A 60 24.21 24.56 -22.65
CA GLU A 60 24.06 25.26 -23.93
C GLU A 60 23.03 24.56 -24.83
N LEU A 61 21.75 24.92 -24.70
CA LEU A 61 20.61 24.24 -25.33
C LEU A 61 20.75 24.08 -26.86
N ASP A 62 21.30 25.10 -27.52
CA ASP A 62 21.53 25.15 -28.97
C ASP A 62 22.60 24.16 -29.46
N LYS A 63 23.44 23.65 -28.55
CA LYS A 63 24.40 22.57 -28.85
C LYS A 63 23.82 21.18 -28.55
N VAL A 64 22.64 21.07 -27.95
CA VAL A 64 22.05 19.77 -27.57
C VAL A 64 21.56 19.04 -28.82
N ARG A 65 22.12 17.85 -29.06
CA ARG A 65 21.77 16.96 -30.18
C ARG A 65 20.89 15.80 -29.72
N ARG A 66 21.12 15.32 -28.50
CA ARG A 66 20.39 14.21 -27.90
C ARG A 66 19.99 14.52 -26.46
N LEU A 67 18.76 14.19 -26.12
CA LEU A 67 18.16 14.33 -24.80
C LEU A 67 17.75 12.94 -24.30
N ILE A 68 18.39 12.47 -23.23
CA ILE A 68 17.96 11.28 -22.49
C ILE A 68 17.11 11.75 -21.31
N VAL A 69 15.86 11.36 -21.29
CA VAL A 69 14.93 11.67 -20.20
C VAL A 69 14.71 10.41 -19.38
N VAL A 70 14.85 10.54 -18.07
CA VAL A 70 14.59 9.47 -17.12
C VAL A 70 13.46 9.86 -16.17
N ASP A 71 12.62 8.89 -15.84
CA ASP A 71 11.59 8.96 -14.80
C ASP A 71 10.47 9.99 -15.07
N THR A 72 10.30 10.36 -16.35
CA THR A 72 9.15 11.17 -16.76
C THR A 72 8.96 11.15 -18.27
N GLY A 73 7.74 10.81 -18.69
CA GLY A 73 7.29 11.00 -20.07
C GLY A 73 6.70 12.37 -20.40
N SER A 74 6.77 13.34 -19.49
CA SER A 74 6.07 14.62 -19.64
C SER A 74 7.01 15.83 -19.79
N TRP A 75 6.84 16.61 -20.86
CA TRP A 75 7.56 17.88 -21.07
C TRP A 75 7.22 18.92 -19.99
N ALA A 76 6.00 18.91 -19.46
CA ALA A 76 5.55 19.83 -18.42
C ALA A 76 6.19 19.54 -17.04
N ARG A 77 6.69 18.32 -16.86
CA ARG A 77 7.43 17.90 -15.67
C ARG A 77 8.90 18.29 -15.72
N LEU A 78 9.49 18.61 -16.88
CA LEU A 78 10.88 19.08 -16.95
C LEU A 78 11.07 20.49 -16.37
N ASP A 79 12.33 20.81 -16.03
CA ASP A 79 12.73 22.19 -15.70
C ASP A 79 12.39 23.16 -16.84
N GLY A 80 11.95 24.37 -16.50
CA GLY A 80 11.48 25.35 -17.48
C GLY A 80 12.54 25.78 -18.50
N HIS A 81 13.83 25.71 -18.15
CA HIS A 81 14.91 25.96 -19.10
C HIS A 81 15.04 24.82 -20.12
N LEU A 82 15.04 23.56 -19.65
CA LEU A 82 15.18 22.37 -20.49
C LEU A 82 13.96 22.11 -21.36
N ARG A 83 12.75 22.47 -20.89
CA ARG A 83 11.51 22.35 -21.67
C ARG A 83 11.58 23.08 -23.02
N ARG A 84 12.43 24.09 -23.17
CA ARG A 84 12.63 24.80 -24.45
C ARG A 84 13.11 23.88 -25.57
N LEU A 85 13.79 22.78 -25.23
CA LEU A 85 14.24 21.76 -26.18
C LEU A 85 13.09 21.06 -26.90
N GLN A 86 11.86 21.10 -26.36
CA GLN A 86 10.65 20.59 -27.03
C GLN A 86 10.45 21.20 -28.43
N LYS A 87 10.95 22.41 -28.67
CA LYS A 87 10.83 23.10 -29.96
C LYS A 87 11.84 22.63 -31.00
N ASN A 88 12.90 21.93 -30.59
CA ASN A 88 13.94 21.45 -31.49
C ASN A 88 13.48 20.16 -32.18
N LYS A 89 13.19 20.24 -33.48
CA LYS A 89 12.70 19.10 -34.28
C LYS A 89 13.78 18.09 -34.62
N ASP A 90 15.04 18.48 -34.56
CA ASP A 90 16.20 17.63 -34.86
C ASP A 90 16.76 16.94 -33.61
N LEU A 91 16.09 17.12 -32.46
CA LEU A 91 16.50 16.54 -31.19
C LEU A 91 16.23 15.03 -31.17
N GLU A 92 17.28 14.24 -30.95
CA GLU A 92 17.14 12.82 -30.64
C GLU A 92 16.67 12.67 -29.17
N LEU A 93 15.52 12.06 -28.96
CA LEU A 93 14.92 11.83 -27.65
C LEU A 93 14.96 10.34 -27.30
N ILE A 94 15.53 10.04 -26.14
CA ILE A 94 15.59 8.71 -25.54
C ILE A 94 14.84 8.78 -24.21
N LEU A 95 13.93 7.85 -23.96
CA LEU A 95 13.11 7.83 -22.76
C LEU A 95 13.29 6.55 -21.95
N TRP A 96 13.49 6.70 -20.63
CA TRP A 96 13.41 5.63 -19.64
C TRP A 96 12.38 6.02 -18.59
N ASP A 97 11.34 5.22 -18.40
CA ASP A 97 10.23 5.61 -17.52
C ASP A 97 9.41 4.40 -17.09
N HIS A 98 9.10 4.26 -15.80
CA HIS A 98 8.17 3.21 -15.36
C HIS A 98 6.68 3.62 -15.41
N HIS A 99 6.38 4.90 -15.68
CA HIS A 99 5.01 5.39 -15.79
C HIS A 99 4.37 5.05 -17.15
N PRO A 100 3.09 4.66 -17.20
CA PRO A 100 2.42 4.27 -18.46
C PRO A 100 2.09 5.45 -19.38
N GLU A 101 1.99 6.68 -18.84
CA GLU A 101 1.51 7.86 -19.57
C GLU A 101 2.62 8.88 -19.86
N GLY A 102 2.44 9.70 -20.90
CA GLY A 102 3.35 10.80 -21.23
C GLY A 102 3.02 11.48 -22.55
N ASP A 103 3.49 12.72 -22.72
CA ASP A 103 3.33 13.52 -23.95
C ASP A 103 4.59 13.55 -24.83
N MET A 104 5.68 12.92 -24.37
CA MET A 104 6.94 12.80 -25.11
C MET A 104 6.87 11.72 -26.19
N GLN A 105 7.20 12.12 -27.42
CA GLN A 105 7.39 11.20 -28.56
C GLN A 105 8.88 10.96 -28.76
N ALA A 106 9.40 9.93 -28.06
CA ALA A 106 10.82 9.57 -28.12
C ALA A 106 11.11 8.62 -29.30
N GLN A 107 12.28 8.79 -29.94
CA GLN A 107 12.75 7.90 -31.00
C GLN A 107 13.10 6.51 -30.44
N TRP A 108 13.52 6.45 -29.17
CA TRP A 108 13.71 5.21 -28.44
C TRP A 108 13.10 5.33 -27.04
N THR A 109 12.42 4.27 -26.60
CA THR A 109 11.79 4.23 -25.27
C THR A 109 11.99 2.86 -24.62
N CYS A 110 12.36 2.86 -23.34
CA CYS A 110 12.18 1.74 -22.44
C CYS A 110 11.16 2.18 -21.39
N ARG A 111 9.92 1.75 -21.60
CA ARG A 111 8.79 2.02 -20.72
C ARG A 111 8.09 0.74 -20.36
N GLU A 112 8.18 0.38 -19.10
CA GLU A 112 7.66 -0.88 -18.56
C GLU A 112 7.10 -0.62 -17.17
N PHE A 113 5.99 -1.28 -16.83
CA PHE A 113 5.42 -1.19 -15.50
C PHE A 113 6.36 -1.88 -14.50
N MET A 114 7.03 -1.07 -13.66
CA MET A 114 8.08 -1.48 -12.73
C MET A 114 7.93 -0.72 -11.41
N GLY A 115 8.49 -1.25 -10.32
CA GLY A 115 8.50 -0.56 -9.04
C GLY A 115 9.21 0.79 -9.08
N ALA A 116 10.33 0.89 -9.81
CA ALA A 116 11.09 2.13 -10.00
C ALA A 116 11.71 2.21 -11.41
N THR A 117 11.93 3.42 -11.92
CA THR A 117 12.65 3.66 -13.18
C THR A 117 14.09 3.16 -13.09
N VAL A 118 14.79 3.37 -11.96
CA VAL A 118 16.19 2.94 -11.77
C VAL A 118 16.35 1.42 -11.93
N THR A 119 15.32 0.63 -11.63
CA THR A 119 15.31 -0.83 -11.84
C THR A 119 15.55 -1.17 -13.32
N LEU A 120 14.94 -0.43 -14.25
CA LEU A 120 15.11 -0.64 -15.69
C LEU A 120 16.56 -0.41 -16.12
N LEU A 121 17.18 0.65 -15.58
CA LEU A 121 18.56 0.99 -15.89
C LEU A 121 19.54 0.00 -15.23
N VAL A 122 19.31 -0.40 -13.98
CA VAL A 122 20.14 -1.39 -13.27
C VAL A 122 20.09 -2.74 -13.97
N ARG A 123 18.92 -3.18 -14.44
CA ARG A 123 18.79 -4.38 -15.29
C ARG A 123 19.70 -4.28 -16.50
N ARG A 124 19.69 -3.15 -17.19
CA ARG A 124 20.54 -2.93 -18.38
C ARG A 124 22.03 -2.89 -18.05
N LEU A 125 22.40 -2.23 -16.95
CA LEU A 125 23.79 -2.18 -16.47
C LEU A 125 24.33 -3.58 -16.11
N ARG A 126 23.50 -4.40 -15.46
CA ARG A 126 23.81 -5.79 -15.13
C ARG A 126 24.00 -6.64 -16.39
N GLU A 127 23.10 -6.53 -17.37
CA GLU A 127 23.22 -7.23 -18.66
C GLU A 127 24.52 -6.87 -19.41
N GLN A 128 24.99 -5.63 -19.29
CA GLN A 128 26.24 -5.17 -19.88
C GLN A 128 27.48 -5.49 -19.03
N GLY A 129 27.32 -6.14 -17.88
CA GLY A 129 28.43 -6.49 -16.97
C GLY A 129 29.12 -5.27 -16.37
N MET A 130 28.42 -4.14 -16.24
CA MET A 130 28.99 -2.90 -15.70
C MET A 130 29.21 -2.99 -14.20
N ARG A 131 30.44 -2.69 -13.76
CA ARG A 131 30.77 -2.63 -12.33
C ARG A 131 30.31 -1.31 -11.73
N LEU A 132 29.64 -1.40 -10.59
CA LEU A 132 29.20 -0.23 -9.84
C LEU A 132 30.18 0.06 -8.70
N THR A 133 30.42 1.34 -8.43
CA THR A 133 31.03 1.73 -7.16
C THR A 133 30.03 1.53 -6.02
N PRO A 134 30.48 1.33 -4.76
CA PRO A 134 29.58 1.21 -3.62
C PRO A 134 28.63 2.40 -3.48
N MET A 135 29.09 3.62 -3.78
CA MET A 135 28.25 4.82 -3.68
C MET A 135 27.21 4.93 -4.80
N GLN A 136 27.55 4.52 -6.03
CA GLN A 136 26.54 4.38 -7.10
C GLN A 136 25.50 3.33 -6.74
N ALA A 137 25.94 2.17 -6.25
CA ALA A 137 25.04 1.10 -5.83
C ALA A 137 24.11 1.58 -4.69
N THR A 138 24.65 2.37 -3.75
CA THR A 138 23.89 2.98 -2.65
C THR A 138 22.85 3.96 -3.15
N LEU A 139 23.20 4.86 -4.07
CA LEU A 139 22.24 5.81 -4.67
C LEU A 139 21.16 5.09 -5.47
N PHE A 140 21.51 4.05 -6.22
CA PHE A 140 20.52 3.30 -7.01
C PHE A 140 19.56 2.55 -6.09
N LEU A 141 20.05 2.01 -4.97
CA LEU A 141 19.19 1.33 -4.00
C LEU A 141 18.31 2.32 -3.25
N LEU A 142 18.80 3.54 -2.99
CA LEU A 142 17.99 4.65 -2.44
C LEU A 142 16.78 4.94 -3.34
N GLY A 143 16.99 5.13 -4.65
CA GLY A 143 15.90 5.38 -5.59
C GLY A 143 14.92 4.22 -5.67
N LEU A 144 15.44 3.00 -5.77
CA LEU A 144 14.61 1.79 -5.82
C LEU A 144 13.75 1.63 -4.56
N TYR A 145 14.33 1.82 -3.37
CA TYR A 145 13.60 1.64 -2.12
C TYR A 145 12.63 2.78 -1.81
N GLU A 146 12.86 4.00 -2.30
CA GLU A 146 11.90 5.10 -2.17
C GLU A 146 10.59 4.76 -2.88
N ASP A 147 10.66 4.31 -4.13
CA ASP A 147 9.49 4.08 -4.98
C ASP A 147 8.81 2.72 -4.75
N THR A 148 9.53 1.76 -4.18
CA THR A 148 8.98 0.45 -3.80
C THR A 148 8.58 0.34 -2.33
N GLY A 149 8.86 1.38 -1.52
CA GLY A 149 8.64 1.35 -0.08
C GLY A 149 9.45 0.26 0.60
N ASN A 150 10.73 0.12 0.24
CA ASN A 150 11.59 -1.02 0.62
C ASN A 150 10.99 -2.36 0.18
N LEU A 151 10.56 -2.46 -1.09
CA LEU A 151 9.93 -3.65 -1.69
C LEU A 151 8.60 -4.08 -1.06
N SER A 152 7.93 -3.19 -0.31
CA SER A 152 6.67 -3.52 0.38
C SER A 152 5.41 -3.05 -0.36
N PHE A 153 5.54 -2.15 -1.33
CA PHE A 153 4.40 -1.65 -2.10
C PHE A 153 3.92 -2.69 -3.12
N SER A 154 2.62 -2.72 -3.40
CA SER A 154 2.00 -3.66 -4.34
C SER A 154 2.42 -3.46 -5.80
N SER A 155 2.96 -2.29 -6.14
CA SER A 155 3.57 -2.01 -7.45
C SER A 155 4.91 -2.71 -7.66
N THR A 156 5.57 -3.18 -6.59
CA THR A 156 6.88 -3.84 -6.65
C THR A 156 6.82 -5.13 -7.46
N LYS A 157 7.79 -5.33 -8.35
CA LYS A 157 7.94 -6.53 -9.18
C LYS A 157 9.18 -7.34 -8.79
N SER A 158 9.24 -8.58 -9.28
CA SER A 158 10.38 -9.47 -9.05
C SER A 158 11.71 -8.89 -9.53
N GLU A 159 11.70 -8.12 -10.62
CA GLU A 159 12.89 -7.46 -11.15
C GLU A 159 13.43 -6.39 -10.19
N ASP A 160 12.58 -5.69 -9.43
CA ASP A 160 13.01 -4.73 -8.40
C ASP A 160 13.79 -5.46 -7.30
N ALA A 161 13.33 -6.64 -6.88
CA ALA A 161 14.04 -7.46 -5.90
C ALA A 161 15.39 -7.96 -6.43
N LEU A 162 15.46 -8.34 -7.71
CA LEU A 162 16.72 -8.75 -8.36
C LEU A 162 17.69 -7.58 -8.52
N ALA A 163 17.19 -6.38 -8.86
CA ALA A 163 18.00 -5.16 -8.89
C ALA A 163 18.52 -4.83 -7.49
N ALA A 164 17.67 -4.88 -6.46
CA ALA A 164 18.10 -4.67 -5.08
C ALA A 164 19.21 -5.65 -4.65
N ALA A 165 19.06 -6.94 -4.97
CA ALA A 165 20.08 -7.94 -4.71
C ALA A 165 21.41 -7.60 -5.41
N TYR A 166 21.37 -7.24 -6.69
CA TYR A 166 22.57 -6.84 -7.46
C TYR A 166 23.26 -5.61 -6.87
N LEU A 167 22.50 -4.63 -6.40
CA LEU A 167 23.04 -3.42 -5.78
C LEU A 167 23.71 -3.73 -4.43
N LEU A 168 23.13 -4.63 -3.64
CA LEU A 168 23.73 -5.12 -2.40
C LEU A 168 25.00 -5.93 -2.65
N GLU A 169 25.05 -6.76 -3.70
CA GLU A 169 26.26 -7.45 -4.14
C GLU A 169 27.38 -6.46 -4.51
N ASN A 170 27.02 -5.30 -5.06
CA ASN A 170 27.93 -4.17 -5.33
C ASN A 170 28.20 -3.29 -4.10
N ARG A 171 27.89 -3.77 -2.89
CA ARG A 171 28.17 -3.12 -1.60
C ARG A 171 27.41 -1.80 -1.38
N ALA A 172 26.17 -1.71 -1.83
CA ALA A 172 25.26 -0.64 -1.41
C ALA A 172 25.16 -0.58 0.13
N ASP A 173 25.25 0.62 0.72
CA ASP A 173 25.29 0.82 2.17
C ASP A 173 23.90 1.13 2.76
N LEU A 174 23.31 0.13 3.42
CA LEU A 174 22.00 0.25 4.07
C LEU A 174 21.95 1.29 5.21
N ASN A 175 23.08 1.66 5.82
CA ASN A 175 23.09 2.69 6.85
C ASN A 175 22.81 4.07 6.25
N VAL A 176 23.41 4.35 5.08
CA VAL A 176 23.12 5.55 4.30
C VAL A 176 21.64 5.57 3.91
N LEU A 177 21.10 4.45 3.41
CA LEU A 177 19.67 4.33 3.10
C LEU A 177 18.78 4.69 4.30
N SER A 178 19.08 4.11 5.46
CA SER A 178 18.31 4.36 6.68
C SER A 178 18.34 5.81 7.15
N THR A 179 19.35 6.58 6.74
CA THR A 179 19.49 8.00 7.08
C THR A 179 18.61 8.88 6.18
N PHE A 180 18.53 8.56 4.88
CA PHE A 180 17.86 9.42 3.88
C PHE A 180 16.44 8.97 3.51
N LEU A 181 16.09 7.69 3.64
CA LEU A 181 14.73 7.18 3.39
C LEU A 181 13.80 7.31 4.58
N ARG A 182 14.32 7.69 5.75
CA ARG A 182 13.45 8.06 6.86
C ARG A 182 12.76 9.37 6.47
N PRO A 183 11.42 9.45 6.58
CA PRO A 183 10.76 10.74 6.47
C PRO A 183 11.42 11.67 7.49
N VAL A 184 12.03 12.76 7.02
CA VAL A 184 12.56 13.78 7.92
C VAL A 184 11.35 14.44 8.56
N TYR A 185 10.98 13.95 9.74
CA TYR A 185 10.00 14.60 10.58
C TYR A 185 10.64 15.90 11.06
N GLY A 186 10.27 17.01 10.45
CA GLY A 186 10.65 18.31 10.99
C GLY A 186 10.07 18.47 12.40
N GLU A 187 10.68 19.35 13.20
CA GLU A 187 10.25 19.62 14.57
C GLU A 187 8.76 19.95 14.61
N ARG A 188 8.29 20.77 13.66
CA ARG A 188 6.88 21.14 13.52
C ARG A 188 5.93 19.96 13.26
N GLN A 189 6.31 18.98 12.45
CA GLN A 189 5.48 17.78 12.25
C GLN A 189 5.41 16.92 13.51
N LYS A 190 6.51 16.84 14.28
CA LYS A 190 6.54 16.12 15.55
C LYS A 190 5.69 16.81 16.61
N GLU A 191 5.73 18.13 16.67
CA GLU A 191 4.88 18.95 17.55
C GLU A 191 3.41 18.71 17.24
N ILE A 192 3.00 18.84 15.97
CA ILE A 192 1.61 18.59 15.57
C ILE A 192 1.18 17.15 15.88
N LEU A 193 2.04 16.15 15.61
CA LEU A 193 1.74 14.76 15.95
C LEU A 193 1.56 14.58 17.46
N PHE A 194 2.44 15.18 18.26
CA PHE A 194 2.36 15.13 19.72
C PHE A 194 1.06 15.77 20.21
N ASP A 195 0.68 16.93 19.68
CA ASP A 195 -0.57 17.61 19.99
C ASP A 195 -1.78 16.77 19.58
N MET A 196 -1.74 16.14 18.40
CA MET A 196 -2.79 15.22 17.95
C MET A 196 -2.96 14.02 18.89
N ILE A 197 -1.88 13.46 19.43
CA ILE A 197 -1.90 12.36 20.38
C ILE A 197 -2.40 12.83 21.76
N GLN A 198 -1.94 13.99 22.24
CA GLN A 198 -2.34 14.55 23.53
C GLN A 198 -3.79 15.02 23.56
N ALA A 199 -4.29 15.55 22.44
CA ALA A 199 -5.64 16.08 22.35
C ALA A 199 -6.71 15.04 22.65
N GLY A 200 -6.38 13.73 22.69
CA GLY A 200 -7.05 12.71 23.53
C GLY A 200 -8.50 12.34 23.18
N GLU A 201 -9.19 13.20 22.43
CA GLU A 201 -10.58 13.08 21.96
C GLU A 201 -10.64 12.67 20.50
N SER A 202 -9.62 11.98 20.00
CA SER A 202 -9.79 11.34 18.70
C SER A 202 -10.78 10.21 18.88
N ALA A 203 -12.03 10.49 18.52
CA ALA A 203 -13.12 9.55 18.60
C ALA A 203 -12.68 8.28 17.87
N LYS A 204 -12.28 7.27 18.66
CA LYS A 204 -12.11 5.92 18.16
C LYS A 204 -13.51 5.43 17.91
N VAL A 205 -13.99 5.64 16.70
CA VAL A 205 -15.32 5.21 16.32
C VAL A 205 -15.16 3.89 15.58
N ASP A 206 -15.88 2.88 16.06
CA ASP A 206 -16.10 1.66 15.31
C ASP A 206 -17.21 1.95 14.30
N VAL A 207 -16.83 2.25 13.06
CA VAL A 207 -17.76 2.39 11.94
C VAL A 207 -17.70 1.11 11.13
N LYS A 208 -18.78 0.32 11.12
CA LYS A 208 -18.90 -0.94 10.37
C LYS A 208 -17.75 -1.94 10.62
N GLY A 209 -17.22 -1.99 11.85
CA GLY A 209 -16.14 -2.91 12.21
C GLY A 209 -14.72 -2.42 11.87
N HIS A 210 -14.59 -1.18 11.40
CA HIS A 210 -13.31 -0.49 11.24
C HIS A 210 -13.10 0.52 12.35
N ARG A 211 -11.89 0.51 12.92
CA ARG A 211 -11.48 1.52 13.91
C ARG A 211 -11.02 2.75 13.15
N ILE A 212 -11.63 3.90 13.43
CA ILE A 212 -11.30 5.16 12.77
C ILE A 212 -10.83 6.16 13.82
N ALA A 213 -9.81 6.95 13.52
CA ALA A 213 -9.42 8.10 14.33
C ALA A 213 -9.61 9.39 13.53
N VAL A 214 -10.25 10.38 14.12
CA VAL A 214 -10.37 11.73 13.54
C VAL A 214 -9.78 12.72 14.53
N SER A 215 -8.90 13.62 14.07
CA SER A 215 -8.29 14.64 14.90
C SER A 215 -8.45 16.02 14.25
N ARG A 216 -8.71 17.03 15.09
CA ARG A 216 -8.91 18.43 14.70
C ARG A 216 -7.79 19.27 15.31
N MET A 217 -7.06 20.02 14.50
CA MET A 217 -5.89 20.78 14.94
C MET A 217 -5.94 22.18 14.34
N VAL A 218 -5.59 23.19 15.14
CA VAL A 218 -5.24 24.51 14.61
C VAL A 218 -3.75 24.49 14.32
N ILE A 219 -3.36 24.85 13.10
CA ILE A 219 -1.95 24.95 12.71
C ILE A 219 -1.60 26.41 12.51
N GLU A 220 -0.47 26.82 13.06
CA GLU A 220 0.12 28.12 12.79
C GLU A 220 1.14 27.97 11.66
N GLY A 221 1.29 28.99 10.81
CA GLY A 221 2.26 29.08 9.71
C GLY A 221 2.21 27.93 8.67
N HIS A 222 3.17 27.95 7.73
CA HIS A 222 3.23 26.92 6.70
C HIS A 222 3.77 25.59 7.25
N VAL A 223 2.95 24.53 7.19
CA VAL A 223 3.36 23.16 7.51
C VAL A 223 3.33 22.32 6.23
N GLY A 224 4.50 21.89 5.76
CA GLY A 224 4.61 20.97 4.63
C GLY A 224 4.30 19.53 5.05
N ASN A 225 3.69 18.78 4.12
CA ASN A 225 3.55 17.32 4.19
C ASN A 225 2.81 16.77 5.44
N LEU A 226 1.70 17.40 5.82
CA LEU A 226 0.79 16.91 6.88
C LEU A 226 0.28 15.47 6.65
N SER A 227 0.36 14.97 5.43
CA SER A 227 -0.02 13.59 5.10
C SER A 227 0.83 12.53 5.81
N VAL A 228 2.12 12.83 6.07
CA VAL A 228 3.00 11.97 6.84
C VAL A 228 2.57 11.94 8.31
N VAL A 229 2.17 13.08 8.86
CA VAL A 229 1.65 13.19 10.24
C VAL A 229 0.42 12.30 10.41
N ILE A 230 -0.53 12.33 9.47
CA ILE A 230 -1.73 11.48 9.52
C ILE A 230 -1.40 9.99 9.38
N ASN A 231 -0.41 9.63 8.56
CA ASN A 231 0.02 8.24 8.47
C ASN A 231 0.63 7.74 9.80
N MET A 232 1.51 8.52 10.41
CA MET A 232 2.08 8.19 11.72
C MET A 232 1.01 8.11 12.80
N TYR A 233 0.09 9.07 12.79
CA TYR A 233 -1.01 9.11 13.73
C TYR A 233 -1.86 7.83 13.64
N ARG A 234 -2.19 7.38 12.42
CA ARG A 234 -2.89 6.12 12.17
C ARG A 234 -2.16 4.90 12.75
N GLU A 235 -0.84 4.84 12.55
CA GLU A 235 0.01 3.74 13.00
C GLU A 235 0.12 3.71 14.53
N ILE A 236 0.42 4.84 15.16
CA ILE A 236 0.53 4.99 16.62
C ILE A 236 -0.80 4.66 17.29
N MET A 237 -1.91 5.15 16.74
CA MET A 237 -3.25 4.89 17.28
C MET A 237 -3.76 3.48 16.98
N ASN A 238 -3.06 2.73 16.11
CA ASN A 238 -3.43 1.40 15.65
C ASN A 238 -4.89 1.34 15.15
N VAL A 239 -5.23 2.23 14.23
CA VAL A 239 -6.57 2.30 13.60
C VAL A 239 -6.52 1.87 12.13
N ASP A 240 -7.68 1.62 11.53
CA ASP A 240 -7.81 1.19 10.13
C ASP A 240 -7.80 2.38 9.18
N ALA A 241 -8.39 3.50 9.58
CA ALA A 241 -8.29 4.78 8.90
C ALA A 241 -8.05 5.93 9.89
N ALA A 242 -7.37 6.98 9.45
CA ALA A 242 -7.19 8.21 10.19
C ALA A 242 -7.48 9.43 9.33
N PHE A 243 -8.10 10.44 9.93
CA PHE A 243 -8.43 11.71 9.31
C PHE A 243 -7.89 12.87 10.17
N GLY A 244 -7.29 13.85 9.52
CA GLY A 244 -6.89 15.11 10.13
C GLY A 244 -7.66 16.27 9.53
N VAL A 245 -8.26 17.10 10.38
CA VAL A 245 -8.86 18.38 10.03
C VAL A 245 -7.96 19.48 10.59
N PHE A 246 -7.23 20.16 9.71
CA PHE A 246 -6.25 21.17 10.08
C PHE A 246 -6.75 22.56 9.69
N THR A 247 -6.88 23.47 10.65
CA THR A 247 -7.31 24.85 10.41
C THR A 247 -6.11 25.79 10.43
N ASP A 248 -5.86 26.45 9.31
CA ASP A 248 -4.86 27.51 9.18
C ASP A 248 -5.56 28.87 9.28
N LEU A 249 -5.40 29.52 10.44
CA LEU A 249 -6.02 30.81 10.73
C LEU A 249 -5.43 31.95 9.90
N GLU A 250 -4.15 31.87 9.51
CA GLU A 250 -3.50 32.92 8.72
C GLU A 250 -4.00 32.90 7.27
N ARG A 251 -4.12 31.71 6.68
CA ARG A 251 -4.58 31.54 5.30
C ARG A 251 -6.09 31.47 5.15
N GLN A 252 -6.82 31.42 6.26
CA GLN A 252 -8.29 31.26 6.29
C GLN A 252 -8.73 29.99 5.52
N ARG A 253 -8.03 28.87 5.76
CA ARG A 253 -8.25 27.59 5.07
C ARG A 253 -8.35 26.45 6.06
N THR A 254 -9.18 25.46 5.73
CA THR A 254 -9.23 24.17 6.42
C THR A 254 -8.77 23.06 5.48
N PHE A 255 -7.77 22.30 5.90
CA PHE A 255 -7.25 21.15 5.16
C PHE A 255 -7.76 19.87 5.80
N VAL A 256 -8.29 18.97 4.97
CA VAL A 256 -8.72 17.64 5.40
C VAL A 256 -7.80 16.62 4.73
N ILE A 257 -7.23 15.71 5.51
CA ILE A 257 -6.37 14.65 4.99
C ILE A 257 -6.82 13.32 5.57
N GLY A 258 -6.97 12.31 4.71
CA GLY A 258 -7.29 10.96 5.12
C GLY A 258 -6.24 9.94 4.66
N ARG A 259 -6.06 8.91 5.50
CA ARG A 259 -5.27 7.71 5.20
C ARG A 259 -6.00 6.47 5.69
N SER A 260 -6.10 5.44 4.84
CA SER A 260 -6.66 4.13 5.18
C SER A 260 -5.65 3.04 4.85
N LYS A 261 -5.62 2.00 5.68
CA LYS A 261 -4.86 0.76 5.40
C LYS A 261 -5.74 -0.35 4.83
N THR A 262 -7.06 -0.10 4.75
CA THR A 262 -8.04 -1.01 4.14
C THR A 262 -8.65 -0.37 2.91
N GLU A 263 -8.90 -1.18 1.88
CA GLU A 263 -9.59 -0.78 0.67
C GLU A 263 -11.12 -0.69 0.86
N ASP A 264 -11.65 -1.33 1.91
CA ASP A 264 -13.07 -1.28 2.29
C ASP A 264 -13.52 0.16 2.60
N LEU A 265 -12.58 1.01 3.04
CA LEU A 265 -12.80 2.43 3.32
C LEU A 265 -12.15 3.29 2.25
N ASN A 266 -12.93 3.69 1.25
CA ASN A 266 -12.46 4.53 0.17
C ASN A 266 -12.35 6.00 0.59
N VAL A 267 -11.17 6.37 1.09
CA VAL A 267 -10.84 7.74 1.50
C VAL A 267 -11.03 8.73 0.35
N GLY A 268 -10.59 8.37 -0.85
CA GLY A 268 -10.73 9.23 -2.03
C GLY A 268 -12.19 9.62 -2.32
N SER A 269 -13.14 8.70 -2.10
CA SER A 269 -14.57 8.99 -2.24
C SER A 269 -15.06 10.02 -1.22
N ILE A 270 -14.67 9.87 0.05
CA ILE A 270 -15.02 10.81 1.12
C ILE A 270 -14.46 12.19 0.80
N MET A 271 -13.20 12.26 0.35
CA MET A 271 -12.56 13.52 0.00
C MET A 271 -13.24 14.20 -1.19
N ARG A 272 -13.68 13.44 -2.21
CA ARG A 272 -14.46 14.01 -3.33
C ARG A 272 -15.78 14.62 -2.87
N SER A 273 -16.48 13.99 -1.92
CA SER A 273 -17.69 14.55 -1.33
C SER A 273 -17.43 15.84 -0.53
N LEU A 274 -16.20 16.05 -0.06
CA LEU A 274 -15.73 17.29 0.57
C LEU A 274 -15.13 18.29 -0.44
N GLY A 275 -15.25 18.07 -1.75
CA GLY A 275 -14.68 18.95 -2.78
C GLY A 275 -13.17 18.74 -3.02
N GLY A 276 -12.59 17.67 -2.50
CA GLY A 276 -11.21 17.25 -2.70
C GLY A 276 -11.03 16.12 -3.70
N GLY A 277 -9.99 15.31 -3.49
CA GLY A 277 -9.64 14.18 -4.36
C GLY A 277 -8.73 13.16 -3.70
N GLY A 278 -8.44 12.07 -4.42
CA GLY A 278 -7.57 10.98 -3.98
C GLY A 278 -8.01 9.60 -4.46
N HIS A 279 -7.36 8.59 -3.89
CA HIS A 279 -7.54 7.16 -4.16
C HIS A 279 -8.05 6.44 -2.89
N PRO A 280 -8.43 5.14 -2.95
CA PRO A 280 -9.02 4.45 -1.80
C PRO A 280 -8.18 4.53 -0.51
N ALA A 281 -6.85 4.36 -0.60
CA ALA A 281 -5.97 4.40 0.57
C ALA A 281 -5.67 5.82 1.11
N ALA A 282 -5.90 6.87 0.31
CA ALA A 282 -5.32 8.19 0.56
C ALA A 282 -6.06 9.31 -0.16
N GLY A 283 -6.34 10.41 0.52
CA GLY A 283 -6.89 11.59 -0.13
C GLY A 283 -6.80 12.86 0.71
N SER A 284 -7.15 13.98 0.09
CA SER A 284 -7.18 15.28 0.73
C SER A 284 -8.24 16.20 0.13
N ALA A 285 -8.78 17.09 0.95
CA ALA A 285 -9.65 18.19 0.54
C ALA A 285 -9.17 19.51 1.13
N MET A 286 -9.39 20.60 0.40
CA MET A 286 -9.11 21.95 0.86
C MET A 286 -10.42 22.73 0.85
N LEU A 287 -10.79 23.27 2.00
CA LEU A 287 -12.01 24.01 2.23
C LEU A 287 -11.67 25.47 2.56
N ASP A 288 -12.60 26.38 2.27
CA ASP A 288 -12.59 27.71 2.90
C ASP A 288 -12.72 27.56 4.43
N MET A 289 -12.50 28.63 5.19
CA MET A 289 -12.62 28.59 6.65
C MET A 289 -14.01 28.08 7.07
N VAL A 290 -14.04 26.85 7.56
CA VAL A 290 -15.23 26.14 8.03
C VAL A 290 -15.00 25.65 9.45
N ASN A 291 -16.09 25.49 10.20
CA ASN A 291 -16.03 24.90 11.54
C ASN A 291 -15.46 23.46 11.44
N PRO A 292 -14.33 23.16 12.10
CA PRO A 292 -13.74 21.82 12.09
C PRO A 292 -14.71 20.73 12.54
N ASP A 293 -15.61 21.05 13.48
CA ASP A 293 -16.55 20.08 14.05
C ASP A 293 -17.59 19.65 13.02
N ALA A 294 -18.08 20.59 12.22
CA ALA A 294 -18.99 20.28 11.12
C ALA A 294 -18.32 19.40 10.05
N VAL A 295 -17.02 19.59 9.81
CA VAL A 295 -16.25 18.74 8.88
C VAL A 295 -16.09 17.34 9.46
N VAL A 296 -15.79 17.22 10.76
CA VAL A 296 -15.72 15.92 11.44
C VAL A 296 -17.07 15.18 11.34
N ASP A 297 -18.17 15.85 11.66
CA ASP A 297 -19.52 15.27 11.57
C ASP A 297 -19.86 14.81 10.14
N GLN A 298 -19.46 15.59 9.13
CA GLN A 298 -19.64 15.23 7.73
C GLN A 298 -18.79 14.01 7.34
N ILE A 299 -17.53 13.93 7.78
CA ILE A 299 -16.68 12.75 7.58
C ILE A 299 -17.33 11.52 8.21
N MET A 300 -17.82 11.64 9.45
CA MET A 300 -18.50 10.55 10.15
C MET A 300 -19.75 10.09 9.40
N THR A 301 -20.60 11.03 8.97
CA THR A 301 -21.79 10.74 8.17
C THR A 301 -21.45 10.04 6.86
N LEU A 302 -20.40 10.49 6.16
CA LEU A 302 -19.93 9.86 4.93
C LEU A 302 -19.38 8.46 5.18
N LEU A 303 -18.69 8.22 6.29
CA LEU A 303 -18.20 6.89 6.66
C LEU A 303 -19.36 5.92 6.97
N GLU A 304 -20.43 6.42 7.58
CA GLU A 304 -21.67 5.65 7.80
C GLU A 304 -22.41 5.40 6.48
N GLY A 305 -22.50 6.41 5.62
CA GLY A 305 -23.31 6.42 4.39
C GLY A 305 -22.66 5.83 3.14
N ASN A 306 -21.32 5.75 3.05
CA ASN A 306 -20.66 5.22 1.86
C ASN A 306 -20.91 3.71 1.77
N GLN A 307 -21.88 3.34 0.92
CA GLN A 307 -22.08 2.00 0.39
C GLN A 307 -21.17 1.85 -0.82
N GLN A 308 -19.92 1.42 -0.64
CA GLN A 308 -19.38 0.50 -1.62
C GLN A 308 -19.83 -0.89 -1.17
N SER A 309 -20.48 -1.61 -2.07
CA SER A 309 -21.03 -2.96 -1.89
C SER A 309 -19.97 -3.86 -1.26
N SER A 310 -19.94 -3.96 0.06
CA SER A 310 -19.03 -4.87 0.74
C SER A 310 -19.54 -6.26 0.46
N VAL A 311 -18.70 -7.10 -0.14
CA VAL A 311 -18.97 -8.53 -0.29
C VAL A 311 -19.37 -9.05 1.09
N GLN A 312 -20.55 -9.66 1.18
CA GLN A 312 -21.04 -10.25 2.43
C GLN A 312 -20.63 -11.72 2.50
N LEU A 313 -20.64 -12.30 3.69
CA LEU A 313 -20.39 -13.74 3.82
C LEU A 313 -21.41 -14.57 3.06
N SER A 314 -22.65 -14.08 2.87
CA SER A 314 -23.64 -14.73 2.00
C SER A 314 -23.16 -14.92 0.56
N ASP A 315 -22.26 -14.07 0.08
CA ASP A 315 -21.74 -14.10 -1.29
C ASP A 315 -20.56 -15.09 -1.45
N LEU A 316 -19.92 -15.48 -0.32
CA LEU A 316 -18.75 -16.37 -0.30
C LEU A 316 -19.02 -17.74 0.33
N MET A 317 -20.05 -17.86 1.17
CA MET A 317 -20.29 -19.06 1.95
C MET A 317 -20.63 -20.26 1.08
N SER A 318 -20.19 -21.44 1.51
CA SER A 318 -20.59 -22.69 0.87
C SER A 318 -21.98 -23.11 1.34
N TYR A 319 -22.86 -23.41 0.37
CA TYR A 319 -24.20 -23.98 0.57
C TYR A 319 -24.50 -25.01 -0.55
N PRO A 320 -25.19 -26.14 -0.26
CA PRO A 320 -25.73 -26.57 1.03
C PRO A 320 -24.65 -27.05 2.01
N VAL A 321 -24.84 -26.76 3.30
CA VAL A 321 -23.90 -27.16 4.35
C VAL A 321 -24.03 -28.65 4.62
N THR A 322 -22.94 -29.40 4.47
CA THR A 322 -22.91 -30.80 4.90
C THR A 322 -22.84 -30.83 6.43
N THR A 323 -23.83 -31.46 7.07
CA THR A 323 -23.90 -31.67 8.52
C THR A 323 -23.96 -33.16 8.86
N VAL A 324 -23.71 -33.50 10.13
CA VAL A 324 -23.89 -34.86 10.66
C VAL A 324 -24.77 -34.83 11.90
N GLU A 325 -25.58 -35.87 12.09
CA GLU A 325 -26.40 -36.02 13.29
C GLU A 325 -25.56 -36.31 14.54
N ALA A 326 -25.95 -35.75 15.69
CA ALA A 326 -25.27 -35.88 16.97
C ALA A 326 -25.15 -37.35 17.45
N SER A 327 -26.07 -38.20 17.00
CA SER A 327 -26.08 -39.64 17.25
C SER A 327 -25.19 -40.46 16.32
N MET A 328 -24.68 -39.87 15.22
CA MET A 328 -23.89 -40.57 14.22
C MET A 328 -22.59 -41.13 14.83
N PRO A 329 -22.25 -42.41 14.58
CA PRO A 329 -20.99 -43.00 15.06
C PRO A 329 -19.76 -42.30 14.47
N MET A 330 -18.69 -42.17 15.26
CA MET A 330 -17.45 -41.53 14.83
C MET A 330 -16.86 -42.14 13.55
N GLU A 331 -16.92 -43.46 13.36
CA GLU A 331 -16.46 -44.12 12.13
C GLU A 331 -17.18 -43.62 10.86
N ARG A 332 -18.51 -43.44 10.94
CA ARG A 332 -19.30 -42.89 9.83
C ARG A 332 -18.99 -41.42 9.57
N VAL A 333 -18.72 -40.64 10.62
CA VAL A 333 -18.30 -39.24 10.47
C VAL A 333 -16.97 -39.15 9.71
N TRP A 334 -16.04 -40.09 9.94
CA TRP A 334 -14.77 -40.13 9.19
C TRP A 334 -15.00 -40.35 7.69
N GLU A 335 -15.86 -41.31 7.34
CA GLU A 335 -16.22 -41.58 5.95
C GLU A 335 -16.81 -40.33 5.27
N VAL A 336 -17.73 -39.61 5.94
CA VAL A 336 -18.29 -38.36 5.41
C VAL A 336 -17.22 -37.30 5.19
N LEU A 337 -16.24 -37.19 6.10
CA LEU A 337 -15.11 -36.26 5.96
C LEU A 337 -14.19 -36.59 4.78
N GLU A 338 -14.01 -37.87 4.46
CA GLU A 338 -13.23 -38.33 3.30
C GLU A 338 -14.01 -38.14 2.00
N GLU A 339 -15.25 -38.65 1.94
CA GLU A 339 -16.11 -38.57 0.76
C GLU A 339 -16.36 -37.13 0.32
N LYS A 340 -16.55 -36.21 1.27
CA LYS A 340 -16.83 -34.80 0.98
C LYS A 340 -15.56 -33.95 0.86
N GLY A 341 -14.38 -34.52 1.08
CA GLY A 341 -13.12 -33.76 1.10
C GLY A 341 -13.04 -32.72 2.21
N CYS A 342 -13.89 -32.82 3.24
CA CYS A 342 -13.99 -31.85 4.32
C CYS A 342 -13.03 -32.19 5.46
N THR A 343 -12.51 -31.16 6.13
CA THR A 343 -11.62 -31.34 7.31
C THR A 343 -12.37 -31.30 8.65
N GLY A 344 -13.69 -31.15 8.61
CA GLY A 344 -14.58 -31.03 9.76
C GLY A 344 -16.02 -30.69 9.32
N LEU A 345 -16.98 -30.90 10.21
CA LEU A 345 -18.41 -30.81 9.94
C LEU A 345 -19.14 -30.15 11.12
N PRO A 346 -20.20 -29.37 10.87
CA PRO A 346 -21.18 -29.02 11.88
C PRO A 346 -21.97 -30.26 12.30
N VAL A 347 -22.19 -30.40 13.60
CA VAL A 347 -22.99 -31.46 14.21
C VAL A 347 -24.35 -30.88 14.61
N VAL A 348 -25.42 -31.51 14.13
CA VAL A 348 -26.79 -31.08 14.37
C VAL A 348 -27.55 -32.11 15.22
N GLU A 349 -28.55 -31.67 15.96
CA GLU A 349 -29.55 -32.52 16.62
C GLU A 349 -30.91 -31.90 16.30
N ASP A 350 -31.79 -32.65 15.65
CA ASP A 350 -33.11 -32.17 15.17
C ASP A 350 -33.03 -30.89 14.31
N GLY A 351 -31.98 -30.78 13.48
CA GLY A 351 -31.73 -29.63 12.61
C GLY A 351 -31.17 -28.39 13.31
N VAL A 352 -30.94 -28.44 14.63
CA VAL A 352 -30.31 -27.37 15.40
C VAL A 352 -28.81 -27.65 15.51
N LEU A 353 -27.97 -26.63 15.31
CA LEU A 353 -26.53 -26.75 15.45
C LEU A 353 -26.14 -26.94 16.93
N THR A 354 -25.61 -28.11 17.29
CA THR A 354 -25.27 -28.47 18.68
C THR A 354 -23.78 -28.70 18.93
N GLY A 355 -22.98 -28.81 17.87
CA GLY A 355 -21.53 -28.83 17.98
C GLY A 355 -20.80 -28.75 16.65
N VAL A 356 -19.49 -28.86 16.72
CA VAL A 356 -18.61 -29.01 15.55
C VAL A 356 -17.60 -30.13 15.80
N ILE A 357 -17.32 -30.91 14.75
CA ILE A 357 -16.33 -31.99 14.78
C ILE A 357 -15.27 -31.74 13.69
N SER A 358 -14.01 -31.97 14.00
CA SER A 358 -12.89 -31.82 13.06
C SER A 358 -12.06 -33.11 12.98
N ARG A 359 -11.26 -33.27 11.93
CA ARG A 359 -10.29 -34.38 11.83
C ARG A 359 -9.36 -34.47 13.04
N ARG A 360 -9.07 -33.35 13.71
CA ARG A 360 -8.22 -33.32 14.91
C ARG A 360 -8.89 -34.00 16.11
N ASP A 361 -10.22 -33.99 16.19
CA ASP A 361 -10.97 -34.59 17.30
C ASP A 361 -10.90 -36.12 17.29
N PHE A 362 -10.61 -36.74 16.14
CA PHE A 362 -10.40 -38.18 16.03
C PHE A 362 -9.17 -38.65 16.82
N ARG A 363 -8.21 -37.76 17.14
CA ARG A 363 -7.09 -38.08 18.05
C ARG A 363 -7.55 -38.39 19.48
N LYS A 364 -8.78 -38.02 19.86
CA LYS A 364 -9.37 -38.34 21.17
C LYS A 364 -9.79 -39.82 21.26
N ILE A 365 -9.91 -40.52 20.13
CA ILE A 365 -10.25 -41.94 20.07
C ILE A 365 -8.98 -42.75 20.42
N ARG A 366 -9.04 -43.53 21.50
CA ARG A 366 -7.94 -44.36 22.00
C ARG A 366 -8.21 -45.86 21.94
N LYS A 367 -9.48 -46.26 21.81
CA LYS A 367 -9.93 -47.67 21.76
C LYS A 367 -10.86 -47.88 20.58
N GLU A 368 -10.84 -49.06 19.97
CA GLU A 368 -11.73 -49.38 18.84
C GLU A 368 -13.22 -49.26 19.18
N ALA A 369 -13.62 -49.61 20.40
CA ALA A 369 -15.01 -49.44 20.85
C ALA A 369 -15.49 -47.97 20.80
N GLN A 370 -14.59 -46.99 20.88
CA GLN A 370 -14.93 -45.57 20.80
C GLN A 370 -15.25 -45.10 19.38
N LYS A 371 -14.84 -45.83 18.34
CA LYS A 371 -15.24 -45.52 16.94
C LYS A 371 -16.74 -45.69 16.71
N LYS A 372 -17.37 -46.59 17.47
CA LYS A 372 -18.83 -46.83 17.45
C LYS A 372 -19.61 -45.86 18.34
N SER A 373 -18.92 -45.04 19.14
CA SER A 373 -19.58 -44.07 20.01
C SER A 373 -20.08 -42.87 19.20
N PRO A 374 -21.18 -42.22 19.63
CA PRO A 374 -21.78 -41.11 18.90
C PRO A 374 -20.87 -39.87 18.90
N VAL A 375 -20.90 -39.09 17.82
CA VAL A 375 -20.07 -37.89 17.63
C VAL A 375 -20.27 -36.84 18.74
N LYS A 376 -21.47 -36.77 19.33
CA LYS A 376 -21.76 -35.86 20.45
C LYS A 376 -20.92 -36.07 21.70
N ALA A 377 -20.24 -37.22 21.81
CA ALA A 377 -19.30 -37.50 22.89
C ALA A 377 -17.91 -36.87 22.65
N PHE A 378 -17.58 -36.48 21.42
CA PHE A 378 -16.24 -36.00 21.04
C PHE A 378 -16.23 -34.58 20.46
N MET A 379 -17.37 -34.11 19.95
CA MET A 379 -17.52 -32.79 19.33
C MET A 379 -17.20 -31.64 20.30
N SER A 380 -16.79 -30.50 19.75
CA SER A 380 -16.76 -29.26 20.50
C SER A 380 -18.17 -28.69 20.64
N ARG A 381 -18.54 -28.30 21.86
CA ARG A 381 -19.80 -27.63 22.18
C ARG A 381 -19.67 -26.11 22.25
N ASN A 382 -18.44 -25.58 22.26
CA ASN A 382 -18.21 -24.15 22.17
C ASN A 382 -18.22 -23.76 20.68
N ILE A 383 -19.42 -23.45 20.19
CA ILE A 383 -19.66 -23.17 18.78
C ILE A 383 -19.48 -21.67 18.55
N ILE A 384 -18.49 -21.31 17.76
CA ILE A 384 -18.31 -19.95 17.28
C ILE A 384 -18.97 -19.86 15.92
N THR A 385 -19.92 -18.94 15.78
CA THR A 385 -20.74 -18.75 14.58
C THR A 385 -20.61 -17.31 14.10
N ILE A 386 -21.11 -17.05 12.89
CA ILE A 386 -21.10 -15.70 12.32
C ILE A 386 -22.40 -15.43 11.56
N ASP A 387 -22.79 -14.16 11.51
CA ASP A 387 -23.97 -13.71 10.77
C ASP A 387 -23.64 -13.57 9.26
N PRO A 388 -24.54 -13.93 8.33
CA PRO A 388 -24.32 -13.85 6.89
C PRO A 388 -24.02 -12.44 6.36
N GLU A 389 -24.47 -11.38 7.03
CA GLU A 389 -24.30 -9.99 6.59
C GLU A 389 -22.92 -9.43 6.96
N LYS A 390 -22.12 -10.21 7.71
CA LYS A 390 -20.74 -9.83 8.07
C LYS A 390 -19.81 -9.85 6.86
N SER A 391 -18.68 -9.18 7.00
CA SER A 391 -17.64 -9.15 5.98
C SER A 391 -16.70 -10.37 6.03
N PRO A 392 -16.02 -10.71 4.92
CA PRO A 392 -14.97 -11.72 4.88
C PRO A 392 -13.82 -11.43 5.86
N MET A 393 -13.52 -10.14 6.05
CA MET A 393 -12.52 -9.67 7.02
C MET A 393 -12.92 -9.93 8.47
N GLU A 394 -14.18 -9.69 8.83
CA GLU A 394 -14.69 -10.04 10.16
C GLU A 394 -14.62 -11.56 10.40
N ALA A 395 -14.97 -12.38 9.41
CA ALA A 395 -14.81 -13.83 9.50
C ALA A 395 -13.35 -14.23 9.74
N ALA A 396 -12.39 -13.64 8.99
CA ALA A 396 -10.96 -13.89 9.17
C ALA A 396 -10.50 -13.49 10.58
N LYS A 397 -10.91 -12.33 11.10
CA LYS A 397 -10.61 -11.88 12.47
C LYS A 397 -11.13 -12.85 13.53
N VAL A 398 -12.38 -13.31 13.40
CA VAL A 398 -12.97 -14.31 14.32
C VAL A 398 -12.21 -15.63 14.24
N MET A 399 -11.87 -16.10 13.04
CA MET A 399 -11.09 -17.32 12.84
C MET A 399 -9.71 -17.26 13.51
N VAL A 400 -9.00 -16.13 13.38
CA VAL A 400 -7.69 -15.91 14.01
C VAL A 400 -7.84 -15.83 15.53
N LYS A 401 -8.79 -15.04 16.03
CA LYS A 401 -9.01 -14.82 17.46
C LYS A 401 -9.30 -16.13 18.21
N HIS A 402 -10.05 -17.03 17.59
CA HIS A 402 -10.46 -18.30 18.21
C HIS A 402 -9.63 -19.51 17.76
N ASP A 403 -8.58 -19.31 16.94
CA ASP A 403 -7.78 -20.36 16.29
C ASP A 403 -8.64 -21.47 15.63
N ILE A 404 -9.64 -21.04 14.85
CA ILE A 404 -10.54 -21.93 14.11
C ILE A 404 -10.35 -21.77 12.61
N GLY A 405 -10.59 -22.85 11.87
CA GLY A 405 -10.42 -22.88 10.41
C GLY A 405 -11.72 -22.75 9.62
N ARG A 406 -12.87 -22.71 10.31
CA ARG A 406 -14.21 -22.68 9.70
C ARG A 406 -15.19 -21.98 10.64
N LEU A 407 -16.19 -21.33 10.06
CA LEU A 407 -17.27 -20.66 10.77
C LEU A 407 -18.62 -21.10 10.17
N PRO A 408 -19.49 -21.76 10.95
CA PRO A 408 -20.88 -21.90 10.61
C PRO A 408 -21.55 -20.51 10.52
N VAL A 409 -22.22 -20.26 9.40
CA VAL A 409 -23.03 -19.06 9.17
C VAL A 409 -24.45 -19.36 9.62
N ILE A 410 -24.96 -18.58 10.58
CA ILE A 410 -26.30 -18.77 11.16
C ILE A 410 -27.19 -17.57 10.85
N ARG A 411 -28.45 -17.85 10.49
CA ARG A 411 -29.55 -16.88 10.45
C ARG A 411 -30.75 -17.50 11.15
N ASP A 412 -31.42 -16.74 12.03
CA ASP A 412 -32.59 -17.18 12.78
C ASP A 412 -32.42 -18.52 13.51
N GLY A 413 -31.23 -18.75 14.08
CA GLY A 413 -30.89 -19.98 14.81
C GLY A 413 -30.64 -21.21 13.93
N LYS A 414 -30.70 -21.07 12.60
CA LYS A 414 -30.44 -22.15 11.63
C LYS A 414 -29.11 -21.93 10.92
N ILE A 415 -28.39 -23.02 10.69
CA ILE A 415 -27.18 -23.01 9.86
C ILE A 415 -27.58 -22.86 8.38
N ILE A 416 -27.13 -21.79 7.75
CA ILE A 416 -27.45 -21.47 6.34
C ILE A 416 -26.22 -21.53 5.44
N GLY A 417 -25.02 -21.60 6.01
CA GLY A 417 -23.77 -21.62 5.27
C GLY A 417 -22.59 -22.04 6.14
N ILE A 418 -21.46 -22.28 5.50
CA ILE A 418 -20.18 -22.42 6.18
C ILE A 418 -19.11 -21.67 5.40
N VAL A 419 -18.26 -20.94 6.11
CA VAL A 419 -17.12 -20.23 5.52
C VAL A 419 -15.85 -20.84 6.09
N SER A 420 -14.95 -21.27 5.21
CA SER A 420 -13.63 -21.76 5.59
C SER A 420 -12.59 -20.64 5.51
N ARG A 421 -11.43 -20.86 6.15
CA ARG A 421 -10.27 -19.97 6.01
C ARG A 421 -9.85 -19.81 4.55
N SER A 422 -9.97 -20.87 3.75
CA SER A 422 -9.65 -20.82 2.31
C SER A 422 -10.62 -19.94 1.53
N ASP A 423 -11.91 -19.95 1.88
CA ASP A 423 -12.91 -19.09 1.23
C ASP A 423 -12.66 -17.62 1.54
N ALA A 424 -12.35 -17.30 2.81
CA ALA A 424 -11.94 -15.96 3.21
C ALA A 424 -10.64 -15.50 2.53
N MET A 425 -9.65 -16.40 2.40
CA MET A 425 -8.38 -16.08 1.73
C MET A 425 -8.52 -15.89 0.22
N ARG A 426 -9.37 -16.67 -0.46
CA ARG A 426 -9.65 -16.50 -1.90
C ARG A 426 -10.15 -15.09 -2.20
N TYR A 427 -11.09 -14.59 -1.40
CA TYR A 427 -11.55 -13.22 -1.52
C TYR A 427 -10.39 -12.20 -1.46
N PHE A 428 -9.43 -12.37 -0.55
CA PHE A 428 -8.26 -11.48 -0.50
C PHE A 428 -7.29 -11.65 -1.66
N TYR A 429 -7.16 -12.86 -2.21
CA TYR A 429 -6.34 -13.09 -3.40
C TYR A 429 -6.98 -12.49 -4.66
N ASP A 430 -8.31 -12.55 -4.80
CA ASP A 430 -9.04 -11.98 -5.92
C ASP A 430 -9.05 -10.44 -5.92
N LEU A 431 -8.68 -9.82 -4.78
CA LEU A 431 -8.46 -8.36 -4.66
C LEU A 431 -7.04 -7.95 -5.07
N LEU A 432 -6.10 -8.88 -5.20
CA LEU A 432 -4.76 -8.56 -5.70
C LEU A 432 -4.87 -8.29 -7.22
N PRO A 433 -4.28 -7.20 -7.73
CA PRO A 433 -4.23 -6.97 -9.17
C PRO A 433 -3.46 -8.10 -9.86
N ASP A 434 -3.92 -8.48 -11.05
CA ASP A 434 -3.32 -9.50 -11.92
C ASP A 434 -1.80 -9.32 -12.15
#